data_AF-E0WRN2-F1
#
_entry.id   AF-E0WRN2-F1
#
_cell.length_a   1.000
_cell.length_b   1.000
_cell.length_c   1.000
_cell.angle_alpha   90.00
_cell.angle_beta   90.00
_cell.angle_gamma   90.00
#
_symmetry.space_group_name_H-M   'P 1'
#
loop_
_entity.id
_entity.type
_entity.pdbx_description
1 polymer ?
#
loop_
_entity_poly.entity_id
_entity_poly.type
_entity_poly.pdbx_seq_one_letter_code
_entity_poly.pdbx_strand_id
1 'polypeptide(L)'
;MKITKRGRALLCSGLFFCHAIVIGFMSTPVWADARQNLQTRLAKVNSFYATFSQQVTSAEGDVVQQGAGELWIKRPNLFNWHITSPDESVLISDGETLWFYTPLVEQATATWLKDATDNTPFILMTRNNLNDWRQYNVKQQNDDFELTPKKAKGNLEKFTISVTTSGMIKTFTLIEQSGQRSAYRLQDQKNTEVDMSKFTFTLPKEVTLDDQRQ
;
A
#
# COMPACT_ATOMS: atom_id res chain seq x y z
N MET A 1 92.57 -21.78 -39.51
CA MET A 1 91.51 -22.45 -38.74
C MET A 1 90.69 -21.42 -37.99
N LYS A 2 89.52 -21.03 -38.53
CA LYS A 2 88.30 -20.62 -37.80
C LYS A 2 87.24 -20.18 -38.81
N ILE A 3 86.03 -20.64 -38.56
CA ILE A 3 84.79 -20.60 -39.37
C ILE A 3 83.97 -19.36 -38.98
N THR A 4 83.26 -18.70 -39.90
CA THR A 4 81.89 -18.10 -39.72
C THR A 4 81.43 -17.39 -41.02
N LYS A 5 80.41 -17.87 -41.76
CA LYS A 5 78.92 -17.66 -41.68
C LYS A 5 78.49 -16.18 -41.70
N ARG A 6 77.87 -15.64 -42.77
CA ARG A 6 76.47 -15.71 -43.30
C ARG A 6 75.46 -14.77 -42.59
N GLY A 7 74.67 -14.04 -43.41
CA GLY A 7 73.28 -13.59 -43.11
C GLY A 7 73.13 -12.05 -42.98
N ARG A 8 72.60 -11.27 -43.94
CA ARG A 8 71.26 -11.12 -44.57
C ARG A 8 70.19 -10.39 -43.73
N ALA A 9 69.68 -9.30 -44.33
CA ALA A 9 68.31 -8.78 -44.39
C ALA A 9 67.75 -7.85 -43.28
N LEU A 10 67.37 -6.64 -43.73
CA LEU A 10 66.39 -5.71 -43.18
C LEU A 10 65.01 -6.37 -43.01
N LEU A 11 64.22 -5.91 -42.03
CA LEU A 11 62.80 -5.55 -42.23
C LEU A 11 62.21 -4.81 -41.01
N CYS A 12 61.36 -3.82 -41.33
CA CYS A 12 60.65 -2.90 -40.45
C CYS A 12 59.73 -3.59 -39.43
N SER A 13 59.64 -3.06 -38.20
CA SER A 13 58.54 -3.36 -37.27
C SER A 13 57.58 -2.17 -37.16
N GLY A 14 56.35 -2.36 -37.60
CA GLY A 14 55.23 -1.45 -37.34
C GLY A 14 54.67 -1.68 -35.93
N LEU A 15 54.40 -0.59 -35.21
CA LEU A 15 53.67 -0.59 -33.94
C LEU A 15 52.19 -0.95 -34.19
N PHE A 16 51.73 -2.07 -33.65
CA PHE A 16 50.31 -2.41 -33.54
C PHE A 16 49.80 -1.92 -32.17
N PHE A 17 49.01 -0.85 -32.16
CA PHE A 17 48.34 -0.34 -30.96
C PHE A 17 47.04 -1.15 -30.74
N CYS A 18 47.11 -2.18 -29.91
CA CYS A 18 45.96 -3.01 -29.56
C CYS A 18 45.04 -2.22 -28.61
N HIS A 19 43.98 -1.60 -29.14
CA HIS A 19 42.92 -0.99 -28.33
C HIS A 19 42.04 -2.09 -27.73
N ALA A 20 42.31 -2.45 -26.47
CA ALA A 20 41.39 -3.26 -25.68
C ALA A 20 40.14 -2.44 -25.36
N ILE A 21 39.03 -2.72 -26.05
CA ILE A 21 37.71 -2.18 -25.71
C ILE A 21 37.22 -2.92 -24.46
N VAL A 22 37.37 -2.28 -23.30
CA VAL A 22 36.76 -2.73 -22.05
C VAL A 22 35.27 -2.38 -22.12
N ILE A 23 34.43 -3.35 -22.43
CA ILE A 23 32.97 -3.24 -22.30
C ILE A 23 32.64 -3.35 -20.81
N GLY A 24 32.66 -2.21 -20.12
CA GLY A 24 32.14 -2.12 -18.75
C GLY A 24 30.62 -2.26 -18.80
N PHE A 25 30.10 -3.38 -18.32
CA PHE A 25 28.68 -3.51 -17.98
C PHE A 25 28.39 -2.57 -16.81
N MET A 26 27.99 -1.33 -17.12
CA MET A 26 27.38 -0.43 -16.15
C MET A 26 26.01 -0.99 -15.81
N SER A 27 25.95 -1.81 -14.76
CA SER A 27 24.69 -2.19 -14.13
C SER A 27 24.06 -0.93 -13.57
N THR A 28 23.09 -0.34 -14.26
CA THR A 28 22.29 0.72 -13.66
C THR A 28 21.56 0.09 -12.47
N PRO A 29 21.66 0.67 -11.25
CA PRO A 29 20.81 0.23 -10.17
C PRO A 29 19.37 0.47 -10.62
N VAL A 30 18.62 -0.60 -10.85
CA VAL A 30 17.17 -0.52 -10.99
C VAL A 30 16.66 -0.13 -9.61
N TRP A 31 16.49 1.17 -9.39
CA TRP A 31 15.65 1.66 -8.30
C TRP A 31 14.24 1.19 -8.64
N ALA A 32 13.81 0.08 -8.05
CA ALA A 32 12.42 -0.34 -8.15
C ALA A 32 11.56 0.84 -7.66
N ASP A 33 10.65 1.33 -8.51
CA ASP A 33 9.68 2.35 -8.12
C ASP A 33 8.99 1.86 -6.84
N ALA A 34 9.14 2.60 -5.74
CA ALA A 34 8.58 2.23 -4.44
C ALA A 34 7.07 1.92 -4.53
N ARG A 35 6.36 2.60 -5.46
CA ARG A 35 4.96 2.31 -5.79
C ARG A 35 4.78 0.92 -6.34
N GLN A 36 5.61 0.55 -7.31
CA GLN A 36 5.58 -0.78 -7.92
C GLN A 36 5.90 -1.85 -6.88
N ASN A 37 6.88 -1.59 -6.00
CA ASN A 37 7.22 -2.53 -4.93
C ASN A 37 6.06 -2.72 -3.94
N LEU A 38 5.42 -1.64 -3.49
CA LEU A 38 4.23 -1.69 -2.64
C LEU A 38 3.11 -2.50 -3.31
N GLN A 39 2.81 -2.19 -4.57
CA GLN A 39 1.76 -2.87 -5.33
C GLN A 39 2.04 -4.37 -5.44
N THR A 40 3.27 -4.74 -5.78
CA THR A 40 3.70 -6.13 -5.89
C THR A 40 3.63 -6.86 -4.55
N ARG A 41 3.97 -6.21 -3.43
CA ARG A 41 3.82 -6.82 -2.09
C ARG A 41 2.35 -7.05 -1.75
N LEU A 42 1.48 -6.05 -1.95
CA LEU A 42 0.04 -6.17 -1.68
C LEU A 42 -0.64 -7.23 -2.56
N ALA A 43 -0.17 -7.44 -3.78
CA ALA A 43 -0.71 -8.44 -4.71
C ALA A 43 -0.40 -9.91 -4.30
N LYS A 44 0.50 -10.14 -3.33
CA LYS A 44 0.83 -11.50 -2.86
C LYS A 44 -0.25 -12.11 -1.97
N VAL A 45 -1.09 -11.27 -1.36
CA VAL A 45 -2.18 -11.70 -0.48
C VAL A 45 -3.45 -11.02 -0.99
N ASN A 46 -4.31 -11.71 -1.72
CA ASN A 46 -5.53 -11.08 -2.23
C ASN A 46 -6.73 -11.23 -1.29
N SER A 47 -6.69 -12.16 -0.34
CA SER A 47 -7.71 -12.28 0.69
C SER A 47 -7.07 -12.59 2.04
N PHE A 48 -7.56 -11.91 3.09
CA PHE A 48 -7.14 -12.18 4.45
C PHE A 48 -8.17 -11.69 5.47
N TYR A 49 -8.04 -12.24 6.67
CA TYR A 49 -8.64 -11.74 7.91
C TYR A 49 -7.53 -11.32 8.88
N ALA A 50 -7.76 -10.29 9.69
CA ALA A 50 -6.90 -9.90 10.79
C ALA A 50 -7.70 -9.20 11.88
N THR A 51 -7.21 -9.22 13.11
CA THR A 51 -7.66 -8.30 14.16
C THR A 51 -6.79 -7.05 14.13
N PHE A 52 -7.27 -5.95 14.70
CA PHE A 52 -6.45 -4.74 14.85
C PHE A 52 -6.66 -4.06 16.20
N SER A 53 -5.62 -3.35 16.62
CA SER A 53 -5.72 -2.27 17.62
C SER A 53 -5.54 -0.92 16.92
N GLN A 54 -6.35 0.06 17.30
CA GLN A 54 -6.28 1.45 16.86
C GLN A 54 -5.84 2.35 18.02
N GLN A 55 -5.03 3.34 17.70
CA GLN A 55 -4.78 4.48 18.55
C GLN A 55 -4.91 5.77 17.73
N VAL A 56 -5.75 6.67 18.21
CA VAL A 56 -5.92 8.02 17.65
C VAL A 56 -5.23 9.01 18.56
N THR A 57 -4.37 9.85 18.00
CA THR A 57 -3.68 10.93 18.73
C THR A 57 -3.95 12.28 18.09
N SER A 58 -4.03 13.34 18.89
CA SER A 58 -4.14 14.72 18.40
C SER A 58 -2.80 15.21 17.80
N ALA A 59 -2.81 16.43 17.25
CA ALA A 59 -1.60 17.07 16.72
C ALA A 59 -0.55 17.34 17.81
N GLU A 60 -1.01 17.55 19.05
CA GLU A 60 -0.18 17.78 20.24
C GLU A 60 0.44 16.48 20.79
N GLY A 61 -0.03 15.32 20.31
CA GLY A 61 0.47 13.99 20.70
C GLY A 61 -0.36 13.30 21.78
N ASP A 62 -1.43 13.93 22.26
CA ASP A 62 -2.32 13.34 23.26
C ASP A 62 -3.14 12.19 22.67
N VAL A 63 -3.32 11.11 23.42
CA VAL A 63 -4.18 9.99 23.02
C VAL A 63 -5.63 10.42 23.19
N VAL A 64 -6.36 10.56 22.08
CA VAL A 64 -7.78 10.96 22.09
C VAL A 64 -8.71 9.75 22.14
N GLN A 65 -8.31 8.64 21.54
CA GLN A 65 -9.10 7.41 21.52
C GLN A 65 -8.21 6.18 21.28
N GLN A 66 -8.63 5.06 21.83
CA GLN A 66 -8.11 3.73 21.49
C GLN A 66 -9.29 2.85 21.11
N GLY A 67 -9.05 1.90 20.22
CA GLY A 67 -10.09 0.98 19.76
C GLY A 67 -9.51 -0.34 19.29
N ALA A 68 -10.40 -1.29 19.01
CA ALA A 68 -10.03 -2.57 18.45
C ALA A 68 -11.14 -3.09 17.55
N GLY A 69 -10.78 -4.04 16.69
CA GLY A 69 -11.74 -4.62 15.78
C GLY A 69 -11.15 -5.68 14.87
N GLU A 70 -11.93 -5.97 13.83
CA GLU A 70 -11.69 -7.02 12.88
C GLU A 70 -11.70 -6.46 11.46
N LEU A 71 -10.86 -7.04 10.62
CA LEU A 71 -10.67 -6.63 9.25
C LEU A 71 -10.68 -7.84 8.33
N TRP A 72 -11.61 -7.86 7.39
CA TRP A 72 -11.65 -8.78 6.28
C TRP A 72 -11.38 -8.03 4.98
N ILE A 73 -10.51 -8.58 4.14
CA ILE A 73 -10.23 -8.05 2.81
C ILE A 73 -10.33 -9.17 1.78
N LYS A 74 -10.91 -8.84 0.63
CA LYS A 74 -10.79 -9.60 -0.61
C LYS A 74 -10.62 -8.62 -1.78
N ARG A 75 -9.44 -8.64 -2.40
CA ARG A 75 -9.10 -7.72 -3.49
C ARG A 75 -9.69 -8.21 -4.82
N PRO A 76 -10.10 -7.28 -5.71
CA PRO A 76 -10.21 -5.85 -5.47
C PRO A 76 -11.50 -5.48 -4.71
N ASN A 77 -11.49 -4.33 -4.04
CA ASN A 77 -12.67 -3.58 -3.58
C ASN A 77 -13.51 -4.18 -2.44
N LEU A 78 -13.40 -5.47 -2.11
CA LEU A 78 -14.21 -6.05 -1.05
C LEU A 78 -13.48 -5.94 0.29
N PHE A 79 -14.17 -5.38 1.26
CA PHE A 79 -13.67 -5.36 2.63
C PHE A 79 -14.81 -5.21 3.63
N ASN A 80 -14.54 -5.64 4.85
CA ASN A 80 -15.37 -5.39 6.01
C ASN A 80 -14.43 -4.97 7.14
N TRP A 81 -14.59 -3.73 7.57
CA TRP A 81 -13.89 -3.18 8.71
C TRP A 81 -14.90 -3.01 9.83
N HIS A 82 -14.78 -3.86 10.85
CA HIS A 82 -15.67 -3.88 11.99
C HIS A 82 -14.92 -3.40 13.23
N ILE A 83 -15.22 -2.18 13.69
CA ILE A 83 -14.78 -1.68 14.98
C ILE A 83 -15.71 -2.29 16.04
N THR A 84 -15.12 -2.95 17.03
CA THR A 84 -15.84 -3.64 18.11
C THR A 84 -15.75 -2.89 19.44
N SER A 85 -14.81 -1.96 19.57
CA SER A 85 -14.62 -1.14 20.76
C SER A 85 -13.94 0.19 20.43
N PRO A 86 -14.24 1.28 21.17
CA PRO A 86 -15.19 1.34 22.28
C PRO A 86 -16.64 1.35 21.80
N ASP A 87 -16.91 2.03 20.69
CA ASP A 87 -18.22 2.10 20.05
C ASP A 87 -18.20 1.28 18.76
N GLU A 88 -19.19 0.41 18.62
CA GLU A 88 -19.30 -0.45 17.46
C GLU A 88 -19.60 0.37 16.20
N SER A 89 -18.86 0.11 15.12
CA SER A 89 -19.18 0.62 13.79
C SER A 89 -18.63 -0.30 12.72
N VAL A 90 -19.28 -0.27 11.56
CA VAL A 90 -18.99 -1.18 10.46
C VAL A 90 -18.84 -0.38 9.17
N LEU A 91 -17.72 -0.59 8.47
CA LEU A 91 -17.50 -0.07 7.12
C LEU A 91 -17.33 -1.26 6.16
N ILE A 92 -18.37 -1.52 5.35
CA ILE A 92 -18.42 -2.64 4.40
C ILE A 92 -18.40 -2.10 2.98
N SER A 93 -17.60 -2.72 2.12
CA SER A 93 -17.67 -2.56 0.68
C SER A 93 -18.06 -3.87 0.02
N ASP A 94 -19.17 -3.84 -0.73
CA ASP A 94 -19.65 -4.95 -1.57
C ASP A 94 -19.03 -4.93 -2.98
N GLY A 95 -18.13 -3.98 -3.25
CA GLY A 95 -17.45 -3.80 -4.52
C GLY A 95 -17.98 -2.61 -5.33
N GLU A 96 -19.19 -2.15 -5.03
CA GLU A 96 -19.86 -1.03 -5.70
C GLU A 96 -20.33 0.04 -4.70
N THR A 97 -20.98 -0.37 -3.62
CA THR A 97 -21.47 0.48 -2.53
C THR A 97 -20.54 0.36 -1.32
N LEU A 98 -20.23 1.51 -0.73
CA LEU A 98 -19.61 1.63 0.58
C LEU A 98 -20.71 1.93 1.61
N TRP A 99 -20.88 1.00 2.54
CA TRP A 99 -21.82 1.07 3.64
C TRP A 99 -21.07 1.45 4.91
N PHE A 100 -21.48 2.53 5.55
CA PHE A 100 -21.06 2.86 6.90
C PHE A 100 -22.26 2.71 7.85
N TYR A 101 -22.13 1.90 8.89
CA TYR A 101 -23.21 1.63 9.84
C TYR A 101 -22.72 1.79 11.27
N THR A 102 -23.47 2.53 12.09
CA THR A 102 -23.21 2.70 13.51
C THR A 102 -24.45 2.26 14.30
N PRO A 103 -24.43 1.09 14.97
CA PRO A 103 -25.56 0.61 15.76
C PRO A 103 -26.03 1.58 16.84
N LEU A 104 -25.09 2.27 17.50
CA LEU A 104 -25.39 3.18 18.62
C LEU A 104 -26.40 4.28 18.28
N VAL A 105 -26.37 4.77 17.04
CA VAL A 105 -27.25 5.84 16.54
C VAL A 105 -28.27 5.33 15.51
N GLU A 106 -28.35 4.01 15.32
CA GLU A 106 -29.27 3.35 14.39
C GLU A 106 -29.27 3.98 12.99
N GLN A 107 -28.08 4.33 12.48
CA GLN A 107 -27.92 4.99 11.19
C GLN A 107 -26.95 4.23 10.29
N ALA A 108 -27.35 4.06 9.02
CA ALA A 108 -26.49 3.59 7.95
C ALA A 108 -26.40 4.66 6.85
N THR A 109 -25.21 4.83 6.27
CA THR A 109 -24.96 5.67 5.10
C THR A 109 -24.49 4.82 3.94
N ALA A 110 -25.05 5.03 2.76
CA ALA A 110 -24.62 4.39 1.52
C ALA A 110 -24.00 5.42 0.57
N THR A 111 -22.78 5.14 0.11
CA THR A 111 -22.08 5.96 -0.91
C THR A 111 -21.54 5.06 -2.02
N TRP A 112 -21.30 5.61 -3.22
CA TRP A 112 -20.60 4.85 -4.25
C TRP A 112 -19.12 4.69 -3.88
N LEU A 113 -18.60 3.46 -3.96
CA LEU A 113 -17.20 3.15 -3.64
C LEU A 113 -16.21 3.98 -4.47
N LYS A 114 -16.56 4.25 -5.74
CA LYS A 114 -15.75 5.07 -6.67
C LYS A 114 -15.56 6.51 -6.18
N ASP A 115 -16.48 7.04 -5.37
CA ASP A 115 -16.46 8.43 -4.91
C ASP A 115 -15.83 8.55 -3.50
N ALA A 116 -15.72 7.44 -2.77
CA ALA A 116 -15.16 7.38 -1.42
C ALA A 116 -13.62 7.36 -1.34
N THR A 117 -12.92 7.15 -2.47
CA THR A 117 -11.46 6.96 -2.50
C THR A 117 -10.66 8.18 -2.04
N ASP A 118 -11.22 9.38 -2.18
CA ASP A 118 -10.53 10.62 -1.80
C ASP A 118 -10.44 10.81 -0.28
N ASN A 119 -11.39 10.26 0.48
CA ASN A 119 -11.50 10.48 1.92
C ASN A 119 -11.09 9.27 2.77
N THR A 120 -10.94 8.09 2.16
CA THR A 120 -10.63 6.85 2.89
C THR A 120 -9.38 6.17 2.31
N PRO A 121 -8.17 6.61 2.69
CA PRO A 121 -6.89 6.08 2.16
C PRO A 121 -6.71 4.58 2.30
N PHE A 122 -7.38 3.97 3.28
CA PHE A 122 -7.47 2.52 3.43
C PHE A 122 -8.03 1.82 2.17
N ILE A 123 -8.97 2.44 1.44
CA ILE A 123 -9.52 1.91 0.19
C ILE A 123 -8.43 1.72 -0.88
N LEU A 124 -7.35 2.52 -0.84
CA LEU A 124 -6.21 2.34 -1.76
C LEU A 124 -5.58 0.95 -1.57
N MET A 125 -5.50 0.49 -0.32
CA MET A 125 -4.94 -0.82 0.02
C MET A 125 -5.82 -1.98 -0.45
N THR A 126 -7.14 -1.80 -0.48
CA THR A 126 -8.10 -2.84 -0.90
C THR A 126 -8.25 -2.89 -2.42
N ARG A 127 -8.09 -1.76 -3.11
CA ARG A 127 -8.06 -1.64 -4.58
C ARG A 127 -6.77 -2.16 -5.18
N ASN A 128 -5.63 -1.77 -4.60
CA ASN A 128 -4.28 -2.02 -5.13
C ASN A 128 -4.10 -1.64 -6.61
N ASN A 129 -4.70 -0.52 -7.04
CA ASN A 129 -4.68 -0.05 -8.42
C ASN A 129 -3.53 0.93 -8.68
N LEU A 130 -2.77 0.71 -9.77
CA LEU A 130 -1.63 1.56 -10.15
C LEU A 130 -2.01 3.02 -10.39
N ASN A 131 -3.19 3.30 -10.94
CA ASN A 131 -3.65 4.66 -11.21
C ASN A 131 -3.90 5.45 -9.93
N ASP A 132 -4.36 4.77 -8.88
CA ASP A 132 -4.57 5.37 -7.56
C ASP A 132 -3.19 5.72 -6.96
N TRP A 133 -2.24 4.79 -6.96
CA TRP A 133 -0.88 5.01 -6.46
C TRP A 133 -0.11 6.10 -7.21
N ARG A 134 -0.44 6.41 -8.47
CA ARG A 134 0.18 7.50 -9.24
C ARG A 134 -0.13 8.89 -8.69
N GLN A 135 -1.23 9.03 -7.94
CA GLN A 135 -1.61 10.28 -7.27
C GLN A 135 -0.74 10.61 -6.05
N TYR A 136 0.12 9.67 -5.63
CA TYR A 136 0.96 9.80 -4.45
C TYR A 136 2.44 9.85 -4.82
N ASN A 137 3.20 10.62 -4.05
CA ASN A 137 4.64 10.43 -3.92
C ASN A 137 4.84 9.30 -2.91
N VAL A 138 5.59 8.26 -3.30
CA VAL A 138 5.81 7.09 -2.44
C VAL A 138 7.29 6.94 -2.15
N LYS A 139 7.62 6.88 -0.88
CA LYS A 139 8.95 6.56 -0.37
C LYS A 139 8.90 5.19 0.29
N GLN A 140 10.01 4.47 0.21
CA GLN A 140 10.15 3.17 0.84
C GLN A 140 11.40 3.15 1.72
N GLN A 141 11.27 2.59 2.91
CA GLN A 141 12.36 2.20 3.78
C GLN A 141 12.07 0.80 4.30
N ASN A 142 12.83 -0.21 3.83
CA ASN A 142 12.59 -1.62 4.16
C ASN A 142 11.16 -2.09 3.82
N ASP A 143 10.37 -2.42 4.86
CA ASP A 143 8.96 -2.82 4.76
C ASP A 143 8.00 -1.64 4.84
N ASP A 144 8.48 -0.45 5.18
CA ASP A 144 7.65 0.73 5.42
C ASP A 144 7.55 1.60 4.17
N PHE A 145 6.32 1.99 3.85
CA PHE A 145 5.98 2.86 2.75
C PHE A 145 5.30 4.11 3.28
N GLU A 146 5.77 5.26 2.83
CA GLU A 146 5.18 6.56 3.10
C GLU A 146 4.56 7.09 1.81
N LEU A 147 3.30 7.49 1.88
CA LEU A 147 2.51 7.99 0.76
C LEU A 147 2.02 9.41 1.10
N THR A 148 2.42 10.37 0.26
CA THR A 148 1.98 11.76 0.37
C THR A 148 1.22 12.13 -0.90
N PRO A 149 -0.02 12.65 -0.82
CA PRO A 149 -0.75 13.12 -1.98
C PRO A 149 0.06 14.14 -2.79
N LYS A 150 0.06 14.03 -4.13
CA LYS A 150 0.70 15.04 -5.00
C LYS A 150 -0.11 16.32 -5.10
N LYS A 151 -1.42 16.24 -4.85
CA LYS A 151 -2.34 17.37 -4.79
C LYS A 151 -3.06 17.29 -3.45
N ALA A 152 -3.18 18.42 -2.77
CA ALA A 152 -4.03 18.53 -1.59
C ALA A 152 -5.49 18.41 -2.05
N LYS A 153 -6.07 17.22 -1.92
CA LYS A 153 -7.48 16.94 -2.13
C LYS A 153 -7.94 16.08 -0.96
N GLY A 154 -9.01 16.49 -0.29
CA GLY A 154 -9.48 15.86 0.94
C GLY A 154 -8.64 16.23 2.16
N ASN A 155 -8.79 15.44 3.23
CA ASN A 155 -8.22 15.73 4.55
C ASN A 155 -6.92 14.93 4.83
N LEU A 156 -6.46 14.07 3.92
CA LEU A 156 -5.23 13.29 4.14
C LEU A 156 -3.98 14.19 3.95
N GLU A 157 -3.09 14.21 4.95
CA GLU A 157 -1.72 14.72 4.81
C GLU A 157 -0.78 13.61 4.38
N LYS A 158 -0.82 12.47 5.09
CA LYS A 158 0.12 11.37 4.88
C LYS A 158 -0.51 10.05 5.26
N PHE A 159 -0.23 9.04 4.45
CA PHE A 159 -0.57 7.65 4.73
C PHE A 159 0.72 6.82 4.83
N THR A 160 0.86 6.01 5.87
CA THR A 160 1.97 5.07 6.00
C THR A 160 1.46 3.64 6.11
N ILE A 161 2.21 2.69 5.57
CA ILE A 161 1.88 1.27 5.62
C ILE A 161 3.17 0.45 5.71
N SER A 162 3.19 -0.53 6.61
CA SER A 162 4.25 -1.53 6.71
C SER A 162 3.77 -2.83 6.09
N VAL A 163 4.39 -3.24 4.98
CA VAL A 163 4.05 -4.47 4.25
C VAL A 163 5.31 -5.31 4.07
N THR A 164 5.29 -6.53 4.56
CA THR A 164 6.43 -7.46 4.40
C THR A 164 6.66 -7.83 2.95
N THR A 165 7.85 -8.37 2.65
CA THR A 165 8.13 -8.95 1.34
C THR A 165 7.19 -10.11 0.98
N SER A 166 6.55 -10.76 1.96
CA SER A 166 5.52 -11.80 1.74
C SER A 166 4.10 -11.24 1.54
N GLY A 167 3.89 -9.93 1.67
CA GLY A 167 2.59 -9.27 1.50
C GLY A 167 1.73 -9.18 2.76
N MET A 168 2.29 -9.51 3.94
CA MET A 168 1.60 -9.31 5.22
C MET A 168 1.64 -7.83 5.59
N ILE A 169 0.51 -7.30 6.04
CA ILE A 169 0.42 -5.91 6.47
C ILE A 169 0.56 -5.90 8.00
N LYS A 170 1.55 -5.18 8.52
CA LYS A 170 1.80 -5.11 9.98
C LYS A 170 1.08 -3.93 10.60
N THR A 171 1.24 -2.76 10.00
CA THR A 171 0.71 -1.50 10.52
C THR A 171 0.33 -0.58 9.38
N PHE A 172 -0.59 0.33 9.65
CA PHE A 172 -0.80 1.49 8.79
C PHE A 172 -1.19 2.70 9.64
N THR A 173 -1.00 3.90 9.11
CA THR A 173 -1.35 5.14 9.80
C THR A 173 -1.87 6.15 8.81
N LEU A 174 -2.96 6.82 9.19
CA LEU A 174 -3.47 8.01 8.51
C LEU A 174 -3.09 9.23 9.36
N ILE A 175 -2.55 10.25 8.71
CA ILE A 175 -2.30 11.57 9.31
C ILE A 175 -3.09 12.56 8.49
N GLU A 176 -3.98 13.27 9.15
CA GLU A 176 -4.83 14.28 8.55
C GLU A 176 -4.17 15.66 8.54
N GLN A 177 -4.67 16.59 7.72
CA GLN A 177 -4.17 17.97 7.64
C GLN A 177 -4.29 18.71 8.98
N SER A 178 -5.19 18.28 9.86
CA SER A 178 -5.32 18.77 11.24
C SER A 178 -4.16 18.34 12.15
N GLY A 179 -3.33 17.40 11.71
CA GLY A 179 -2.31 16.72 12.52
C GLY A 179 -2.84 15.52 13.29
N GLN A 180 -4.14 15.23 13.25
CA GLN A 180 -4.71 14.04 13.86
C GLN A 180 -4.11 12.78 13.22
N ARG A 181 -3.69 11.84 14.06
CA ARG A 181 -3.04 10.59 13.63
C ARG A 181 -3.86 9.39 14.08
N SER A 182 -4.32 8.59 13.13
CA SER A 182 -5.01 7.32 13.35
C SER A 182 -4.08 6.16 12.98
N ALA A 183 -3.50 5.51 13.98
CA ALA A 183 -2.55 4.40 13.82
C ALA A 183 -3.20 3.05 14.09
N TYR A 184 -2.96 2.09 13.21
CA TYR A 184 -3.50 0.74 13.27
C TYR A 184 -2.38 -0.29 13.26
N ARG A 185 -2.51 -1.31 14.10
CA ARG A 185 -1.62 -2.48 14.14
C ARG A 185 -2.47 -3.73 13.92
N LEU A 186 -2.17 -4.45 12.85
CA LEU A 186 -2.80 -5.73 12.53
C LEU A 186 -2.13 -6.86 13.31
N GLN A 187 -2.95 -7.80 13.74
CA GLN A 187 -2.59 -8.97 14.51
C GLN A 187 -3.33 -10.19 13.94
N ASP A 188 -2.80 -11.38 14.20
CA ASP A 188 -3.43 -12.65 13.83
C ASP A 188 -3.86 -12.76 12.36
N GLN A 189 -3.07 -12.15 11.45
CA GLN A 189 -3.38 -12.13 10.02
C GLN A 189 -3.39 -13.55 9.45
N LYS A 190 -4.55 -13.96 8.93
CA LYS A 190 -4.78 -15.25 8.24
C LYS A 190 -5.00 -14.99 6.76
N ASN A 191 -4.06 -15.44 5.93
CA ASN A 191 -4.11 -15.31 4.48
C ASN A 191 -4.90 -16.46 3.85
N THR A 192 -6.21 -16.48 4.12
CA THR A 192 -7.14 -17.48 3.60
C THR A 192 -8.23 -16.80 2.77
N GLU A 193 -8.93 -17.59 1.96
CA GLU A 193 -10.15 -17.14 1.34
C GLU A 193 -11.17 -16.74 2.42
N VAL A 194 -11.76 -15.56 2.27
CA VAL A 194 -12.82 -15.06 3.14
C VAL A 194 -14.19 -15.33 2.51
N ASP A 195 -15.14 -15.77 3.32
CA ASP A 195 -16.52 -15.97 2.91
C ASP A 195 -17.15 -14.69 2.35
N MET A 196 -17.80 -14.78 1.19
CA MET A 196 -18.39 -13.63 0.49
C MET A 196 -19.47 -12.91 1.32
N SER A 197 -20.15 -13.61 2.23
CA SER A 197 -21.14 -13.01 3.15
C SER A 197 -20.54 -11.95 4.06
N LYS A 198 -19.22 -11.94 4.27
CA LYS A 198 -18.54 -10.88 5.03
C LYS A 198 -18.58 -9.53 4.34
N PHE A 199 -18.80 -9.48 3.03
CA PHE A 199 -18.74 -8.25 2.23
C PHE A 199 -20.14 -7.74 1.84
N THR A 200 -21.20 -8.35 2.37
CA THR A 200 -22.58 -7.94 2.11
C THR A 200 -23.14 -7.18 3.31
N PHE A 201 -23.77 -6.04 3.08
CA PHE A 201 -24.54 -5.33 4.10
C PHE A 201 -26.04 -5.53 3.88
N THR A 202 -26.79 -5.75 4.95
CA THR A 202 -28.25 -5.75 4.93
C THR A 202 -28.73 -4.74 5.95
N LEU A 203 -29.50 -3.74 5.49
CA LEU A 203 -30.04 -2.70 6.34
C LEU A 203 -30.97 -3.32 7.41
N PRO A 204 -30.69 -3.16 8.70
CA PRO A 204 -31.61 -3.61 9.75
C PRO A 204 -32.92 -2.81 9.72
N LYS A 205 -34.03 -3.42 10.14
CA LYS A 205 -35.39 -2.84 9.95
C LYS A 205 -35.60 -1.45 10.57
N GLU A 206 -35.00 -1.21 11.74
CA GLU A 206 -35.17 0.03 12.50
C GLU A 206 -34.08 1.08 12.19
N VAL A 207 -33.17 0.79 11.24
CA VAL A 207 -32.03 1.66 10.94
C VAL A 207 -32.41 2.66 9.86
N THR A 208 -32.16 3.94 10.15
CA THR A 208 -32.33 5.02 9.18
C THR A 208 -31.24 4.93 8.11
N LEU A 209 -31.63 4.94 6.84
CA LEU A 209 -30.71 4.98 5.72
C LEU A 209 -30.54 6.41 5.19
N ASP A 210 -29.32 6.91 5.20
CA ASP A 210 -28.86 8.06 4.43
C ASP A 210 -28.22 7.57 3.12
N ASP A 211 -29.00 7.56 2.03
CA ASP A 211 -28.53 7.11 0.71
C ASP A 211 -28.01 8.30 -0.12
N GLN A 212 -26.69 8.39 -0.24
CA GLN A 212 -26.01 9.47 -0.95
C GLN A 212 -25.60 9.07 -2.37
N ARG A 213 -26.06 7.91 -2.86
CA ARG A 213 -25.80 7.46 -4.23
C ARG A 213 -26.66 8.27 -5.20
N GLN A 214 -26.00 9.10 -6.01
CA GLN A 214 -26.60 9.89 -7.10
C GLN A 214 -26.20 9.33 -8.45
#